data_AF-A0A7W1EA06-F1
#
_entry.id   AF-A0A7W1EA06-F1
#
_cell.length_a   1.000
_cell.length_b   1.000
_cell.length_c   1.000
_cell.angle_alpha   90.00
_cell.angle_beta   90.00
_cell.angle_gamma   90.00
#
_symmetry.space_group_name_H-M   'P 1'
#
loop_
_entity.id
_entity.type
_entity.pdbx_description
1 polymer ?
#
loop_
_entity_poly.entity_id
_entity_poly.type
_entity_poly.pdbx_seq_one_letter_code
_entity_poly.pdbx_strand_id
1 'polypeptide(L)'
;LDDSASARPIIDRLTGLPALDAATAGEAAGALAKIGGRPVAEFFASVLQGKVALTATNPVPARAAMLLESWRLGRDAPATALLAFTSDTVVAIRWRAVYALARLRHPAAAPALTLALRDDDPFIRSIAARALSRSFADSARIAPATLAGLVARLTDDPDPAVRVNALRSLGTFKDASFAALAATRLSDGEPNVRVQAAEALGLLGGREASRALQAALGRGNLFAIRREALLGLARSDAGAFTRSAATWRASRDWRERGAAAEGWARTRARGLPSWLDDPDPRVIVLGMQGWESEIEAADTVLVRAGRTLLTHRDGGVRSVAADAVARAADPADLPALTAALAQGSRDSFPDAAISALNGILAIRQRDPTSASRVDQEFLASSTRPADYLLRRWAEDNWPEAADRWGPAYPIATGRSLQDYRDLAATYLTAPDSQARPHVVLETVSRGNIDVELLGPEAPITVANFLRLVDQRFFDGDRWHRVVPNFVVQDGDPRGDGFGSPGGTIRDEINPVRYDKAVLGMALSGPDTGMSQWFINLSPQPHLDGTYTVFGRVTGGYGALQRISQGDVIRTIRVTRR
;
A
#
# COMPACT_ATOMS: atom_id res chain seq x y z
N LEU A 1 -10.40 4.52 20.63
CA LEU A 1 -11.61 5.32 20.87
C LEU A 1 -12.63 4.91 19.82
N ASP A 2 -13.33 3.80 20.02
CA ASP A 2 -14.49 3.43 19.19
C ASP A 2 -15.70 4.14 19.80
N ASP A 3 -15.82 5.45 19.58
CA ASP A 3 -17.02 6.17 19.96
C ASP A 3 -18.17 5.78 19.02
N SER A 4 -18.80 4.63 19.31
CA SER A 4 -19.96 4.15 18.58
C SER A 4 -21.22 4.96 18.87
N ALA A 5 -21.17 6.04 19.66
CA ALA A 5 -22.33 6.90 19.91
C ALA A 5 -22.91 7.47 18.60
N SER A 6 -22.05 7.70 17.60
CA SER A 6 -22.45 8.16 16.27
C SER A 6 -23.18 7.09 15.44
N ALA A 7 -23.11 5.81 15.79
CA ALA A 7 -23.75 4.74 15.02
C ALA A 7 -25.27 4.78 15.14
N ARG A 8 -25.80 5.06 16.33
CA ARG A 8 -27.25 5.00 16.58
C ARG A 8 -28.04 6.02 15.75
N PRO A 9 -27.65 7.32 15.68
CA PRO A 9 -28.33 8.29 14.81
C PRO A 9 -28.36 7.87 13.33
N ILE A 10 -27.29 7.26 12.82
CA ILE A 10 -27.22 6.81 11.42
C ILE A 10 -28.12 5.59 11.19
N ILE A 11 -28.15 4.64 12.13
CA ILE A 11 -29.08 3.50 12.09
C ILE A 11 -30.53 4.00 12.09
N ASP A 12 -30.86 4.90 13.02
CA ASP A 12 -32.20 5.49 13.12
C ASP A 12 -32.58 6.21 11.82
N ARG A 13 -31.64 6.92 11.18
CA ARG A 13 -31.87 7.56 9.87
C ARG A 13 -32.09 6.54 8.74
N LEU A 14 -31.38 5.42 8.74
CA LEU A 14 -31.52 4.35 7.74
C LEU A 14 -32.82 3.56 7.87
N THR A 15 -33.46 3.58 9.03
CA THR A 15 -34.74 2.91 9.29
C THR A 15 -35.92 3.87 9.45
N GLY A 16 -35.66 5.16 9.60
CA GLY A 16 -36.67 6.20 9.84
C GLY A 16 -37.15 6.91 8.58
N LEU A 17 -38.30 7.56 8.68
CA LEU A 17 -38.86 8.43 7.64
C LEU A 17 -38.31 9.87 7.77
N PRO A 18 -38.21 10.62 6.65
CA PRO A 18 -38.53 10.23 5.27
C PRO A 18 -37.47 9.31 4.66
N ALA A 19 -37.82 8.54 3.62
CA ALA A 19 -36.89 7.62 2.98
C ALA A 19 -35.65 8.34 2.43
N LEU A 20 -34.46 7.72 2.63
CA LEU A 20 -33.23 8.18 2.00
C LEU A 20 -33.22 7.91 0.50
N ASP A 21 -32.53 8.75 -0.26
CA ASP A 21 -32.14 8.37 -1.62
C ASP A 21 -31.12 7.20 -1.59
N ALA A 22 -30.98 6.54 -2.73
CA ALA A 22 -30.16 5.33 -2.85
C ALA A 22 -28.67 5.57 -2.54
N ALA A 23 -28.12 6.72 -2.95
CA ALA A 23 -26.71 7.04 -2.76
C ALA A 23 -26.42 7.35 -1.29
N THR A 24 -27.25 8.19 -0.67
CA THR A 24 -27.11 8.53 0.76
C THR A 24 -27.27 7.29 1.64
N ALA A 25 -28.18 6.37 1.31
CA ALA A 25 -28.31 5.11 2.04
C ALA A 25 -27.07 4.21 1.92
N GLY A 26 -26.46 4.18 0.72
CA GLY A 26 -25.19 3.50 0.47
C GLY A 26 -24.04 4.05 1.32
N GLU A 27 -23.86 5.37 1.31
CA GLU A 27 -22.81 6.05 2.07
C GLU A 27 -23.04 5.96 3.59
N ALA A 28 -24.29 6.04 4.06
CA ALA A 28 -24.61 5.82 5.47
C ALA A 28 -24.22 4.42 5.94
N ALA A 29 -24.45 3.38 5.13
CA ALA A 29 -23.98 2.03 5.43
C ALA A 29 -22.44 1.94 5.43
N GLY A 30 -21.76 2.57 4.47
CA GLY A 30 -20.29 2.64 4.47
C GLY A 30 -19.73 3.36 5.71
N ALA A 31 -20.34 4.46 6.12
CA ALA A 31 -19.97 5.22 7.31
C ALA A 31 -20.15 4.39 8.58
N LEU A 32 -21.26 3.65 8.71
CA LEU A 32 -21.48 2.72 9.83
C LEU A 32 -20.36 1.68 9.91
N ALA A 33 -19.95 1.09 8.79
CA ALA A 33 -18.86 0.12 8.79
C ALA A 33 -17.50 0.71 9.23
N LYS A 34 -17.26 2.00 8.96
CA LYS A 34 -16.07 2.73 9.41
C LYS A 34 -16.13 3.11 10.90
N ILE A 35 -17.31 3.48 11.40
CA ILE A 35 -17.54 3.75 12.83
C ILE A 35 -17.36 2.46 13.64
N GLY A 36 -17.85 1.34 13.13
CA GLY A 36 -17.66 0.04 13.73
C GLY A 36 -18.49 -0.21 14.99
N GLY A 37 -18.07 -1.23 15.73
CA GLY A 37 -18.71 -1.65 16.98
C GLY A 37 -19.84 -2.68 16.81
N ARG A 38 -20.09 -3.40 17.89
CA ARG A 38 -21.10 -4.47 17.97
C ARG A 38 -22.52 -4.05 17.53
N PRO A 39 -23.05 -2.86 17.90
CA PRO A 39 -24.39 -2.46 17.44
C PRO A 39 -24.50 -2.37 15.91
N VAL A 40 -23.44 -1.93 15.23
CA VAL A 40 -23.39 -1.87 13.76
C VAL A 40 -23.41 -3.28 13.16
N ALA A 41 -22.61 -4.20 13.73
CA ALA A 41 -22.59 -5.58 13.26
C ALA A 41 -23.95 -6.28 13.42
N GLU A 42 -24.63 -6.09 14.54
CA GLU A 42 -25.97 -6.63 14.79
C GLU A 42 -27.00 -6.04 13.83
N PHE A 43 -26.90 -4.74 13.53
CA PHE A 43 -27.74 -4.07 12.53
C PHE A 43 -27.49 -4.64 11.12
N PHE A 44 -26.23 -4.76 10.69
CA PHE A 44 -25.88 -5.33 9.39
C PHE A 44 -26.39 -6.78 9.28
N ALA A 45 -26.17 -7.61 10.30
CA ALA A 45 -26.69 -8.97 10.34
C ALA A 45 -28.22 -9.00 10.15
N SER A 46 -28.93 -8.11 10.84
CA SER A 46 -30.39 -8.06 10.81
C SER A 46 -30.92 -7.61 9.44
N VAL A 47 -30.28 -6.64 8.79
CA VAL A 47 -30.66 -6.20 7.45
C VAL A 47 -30.36 -7.28 6.40
N LEU A 48 -29.17 -7.89 6.46
CA LEU A 48 -28.77 -8.96 5.55
C LEU A 48 -29.64 -10.21 5.69
N GLN A 49 -30.12 -10.51 6.89
CA GLN A 49 -31.06 -11.60 7.14
C GLN A 49 -32.52 -11.24 6.85
N GLY A 50 -32.81 -10.02 6.39
CA GLY A 50 -34.17 -9.55 6.10
C GLY A 50 -35.04 -9.30 7.33
N LYS A 51 -34.46 -9.26 8.53
CA LYS A 51 -35.17 -8.96 9.79
C LYS A 51 -35.46 -7.48 9.98
N VAL A 52 -34.64 -6.62 9.39
CA VAL A 52 -34.81 -5.16 9.41
C VAL A 52 -34.88 -4.64 7.98
N ALA A 53 -35.93 -3.89 7.69
CA ALA A 53 -36.09 -3.18 6.43
C ALA A 53 -35.40 -1.81 6.49
N LEU A 54 -34.76 -1.42 5.40
CA LEU A 54 -34.20 -0.07 5.25
C LEU A 54 -35.26 0.86 4.68
N THR A 55 -35.32 2.07 5.20
CA THR A 55 -36.21 3.13 4.73
C THR A 55 -35.45 3.97 3.70
N ALA A 56 -35.27 3.39 2.51
CA ALA A 56 -34.62 4.01 1.37
C ALA A 56 -35.46 3.80 0.11
N THR A 57 -35.45 4.78 -0.80
CA THR A 57 -36.09 4.71 -2.12
C THR A 57 -35.61 3.49 -2.92
N ASN A 58 -34.34 3.13 -2.77
CA ASN A 58 -33.76 1.88 -3.24
C ASN A 58 -32.72 1.38 -2.21
N PRO A 59 -32.95 0.25 -1.52
CA PRO A 59 -32.05 -0.27 -0.50
C PRO A 59 -30.84 -1.04 -1.07
N VAL A 60 -30.77 -1.27 -2.38
CA VAL A 60 -29.70 -2.09 -2.99
C VAL A 60 -28.30 -1.53 -2.72
N PRO A 61 -28.00 -0.22 -2.89
CA PRO A 61 -26.66 0.30 -2.60
C PRO A 61 -26.26 0.16 -1.14
N ALA A 62 -27.19 0.37 -0.21
CA ALA A 62 -26.95 0.19 1.23
C ALA A 62 -26.64 -1.28 1.55
N ARG A 63 -27.42 -2.24 1.02
CA ARG A 63 -27.13 -3.67 1.20
C ARG A 63 -25.80 -4.08 0.57
N ALA A 64 -25.48 -3.55 -0.61
CA ALA A 64 -24.20 -3.79 -1.26
C ALA A 64 -23.02 -3.25 -0.43
N ALA A 65 -23.14 -2.05 0.14
CA ALA A 65 -22.16 -1.49 1.06
C ALA A 65 -22.05 -2.33 2.34
N MET A 66 -23.16 -2.80 2.92
CA MET A 66 -23.12 -3.69 4.10
C MET A 66 -22.40 -5.00 3.79
N LEU A 67 -22.67 -5.64 2.66
CA LEU A 67 -21.97 -6.85 2.23
C LEU A 67 -20.47 -6.61 2.07
N LEU A 68 -20.11 -5.52 1.37
CA LEU A 68 -18.73 -5.22 1.03
C LEU A 68 -17.92 -4.76 2.24
N GLU A 69 -18.44 -3.82 3.03
CA GLU A 69 -17.67 -3.11 4.05
C GLU A 69 -17.68 -3.82 5.41
N SER A 70 -18.46 -4.91 5.56
CA SER A 70 -18.53 -5.70 6.79
C SER A 70 -17.16 -6.16 7.32
N TRP A 71 -16.12 -6.27 6.47
CA TRP A 71 -14.77 -6.62 6.94
C TRP A 71 -14.17 -5.58 7.89
N ARG A 72 -14.60 -4.30 7.79
CA ARG A 72 -14.13 -3.21 8.67
C ARG A 72 -14.56 -3.40 10.12
N LEU A 73 -15.63 -4.18 10.35
CA LEU A 73 -16.12 -4.53 11.68
C LEU A 73 -15.22 -5.56 12.40
N GLY A 74 -14.19 -6.09 11.73
CA GLY A 74 -13.21 -6.99 12.33
C GLY A 74 -13.87 -8.20 13.00
N ARG A 75 -13.55 -8.44 14.27
CA ARG A 75 -14.07 -9.59 15.04
C ARG A 75 -15.59 -9.57 15.22
N ASP A 76 -16.21 -8.39 15.17
CA ASP A 76 -17.65 -8.24 15.39
C ASP A 76 -18.44 -8.50 14.10
N ALA A 77 -17.78 -8.58 12.94
CA ALA A 77 -18.43 -8.70 11.65
C ALA A 77 -19.42 -9.90 11.57
N PRO A 78 -20.56 -9.73 10.88
CA PRO A 78 -21.61 -10.75 10.82
C PRO A 78 -21.29 -11.86 9.81
N ALA A 79 -20.18 -12.59 10.04
CA ALA A 79 -19.64 -13.59 9.12
C ALA A 79 -20.68 -14.63 8.69
N THR A 80 -21.50 -15.13 9.62
CA THR A 80 -22.56 -16.11 9.30
C THR A 80 -23.63 -15.54 8.37
N ALA A 81 -24.00 -14.26 8.52
CA ALA A 81 -24.96 -13.63 7.61
C ALA A 81 -24.38 -13.44 6.20
N LEU A 82 -23.07 -13.16 6.10
CA LEU A 82 -22.38 -13.01 4.82
C LEU A 82 -22.30 -14.33 4.02
N LEU A 83 -22.21 -15.48 4.70
CA LEU A 83 -22.07 -16.79 4.03
C LEU A 83 -23.20 -17.07 3.03
N ALA A 84 -24.44 -16.67 3.35
CA ALA A 84 -25.60 -16.88 2.50
C ALA A 84 -25.47 -16.22 1.11
N PHE A 85 -24.64 -15.18 0.99
CA PHE A 85 -24.46 -14.39 -0.23
C PHE A 85 -23.28 -14.86 -1.07
N THR A 86 -22.48 -15.83 -0.60
CA THR A 86 -21.31 -16.33 -1.34
C THR A 86 -21.67 -17.17 -2.56
N SER A 87 -22.91 -17.65 -2.64
CA SER A 87 -23.44 -18.46 -3.76
C SER A 87 -24.61 -17.78 -4.48
N ASP A 88 -24.75 -16.45 -4.35
CA ASP A 88 -25.81 -15.68 -5.00
C ASP A 88 -25.70 -15.74 -6.54
N THR A 89 -26.82 -15.66 -7.26
CA THR A 89 -26.80 -15.65 -8.74
C THR A 89 -26.16 -14.38 -9.30
N VAL A 90 -26.23 -13.26 -8.57
CA VAL A 90 -25.67 -11.98 -8.96
C VAL A 90 -24.19 -11.92 -8.57
N VAL A 91 -23.30 -11.87 -9.56
CA VAL A 91 -21.84 -11.76 -9.38
C VAL A 91 -21.49 -10.63 -8.42
N ALA A 92 -22.16 -9.48 -8.58
CA ALA A 92 -21.97 -8.29 -7.75
C ALA A 92 -22.22 -8.54 -6.25
N ILE A 93 -23.14 -9.44 -5.90
CA ILE A 93 -23.43 -9.82 -4.51
C ILE A 93 -22.37 -10.82 -4.04
N ARG A 94 -22.07 -11.83 -4.84
CA ARG A 94 -21.08 -12.88 -4.49
C ARG A 94 -19.72 -12.29 -4.16
N TRP A 95 -19.15 -11.47 -5.05
CA TRP A 95 -17.78 -10.99 -4.85
C TRP A 95 -17.65 -10.13 -3.59
N ARG A 96 -18.68 -9.36 -3.23
CA ARG A 96 -18.67 -8.52 -2.01
C ARG A 96 -18.65 -9.38 -0.76
N ALA A 97 -19.49 -10.40 -0.70
CA ALA A 97 -19.51 -11.35 0.40
C ALA A 97 -18.19 -12.13 0.51
N VAL A 98 -17.67 -12.63 -0.62
CA VAL A 98 -16.40 -13.35 -0.69
C VAL A 98 -15.23 -12.45 -0.29
N TYR A 99 -15.20 -11.19 -0.75
CA TYR A 99 -14.19 -10.20 -0.37
C TYR A 99 -14.19 -9.93 1.13
N ALA A 100 -15.37 -9.66 1.71
CA ALA A 100 -15.50 -9.37 3.12
C ALA A 100 -15.03 -10.56 3.97
N LEU A 101 -15.51 -11.76 3.67
CA LEU A 101 -15.09 -12.99 4.37
C LEU A 101 -13.60 -13.29 4.22
N ALA A 102 -13.03 -13.08 3.03
CA ALA A 102 -11.60 -13.25 2.77
C ALA A 102 -10.73 -12.29 3.60
N ARG A 103 -11.18 -11.04 3.78
CA ARG A 103 -10.49 -10.03 4.62
C ARG A 103 -10.62 -10.33 6.09
N LEU A 104 -11.80 -10.79 6.53
CA LEU A 104 -12.04 -11.23 7.90
C LEU A 104 -11.21 -12.47 8.28
N ARG A 105 -10.84 -13.30 7.29
CA ARG A 105 -10.16 -14.60 7.50
C ARG A 105 -10.90 -15.49 8.51
N HIS A 106 -12.23 -15.40 8.53
CA HIS A 106 -13.05 -16.12 9.48
C HIS A 106 -13.04 -17.63 9.16
N PRO A 107 -12.71 -18.53 10.10
CA PRO A 107 -12.65 -19.98 9.88
C PRO A 107 -13.90 -20.59 9.23
N ALA A 108 -15.09 -20.15 9.65
CA ALA A 108 -16.36 -20.64 9.08
C ALA A 108 -16.55 -20.32 7.59
N ALA A 109 -15.75 -19.39 7.03
CA ALA A 109 -15.77 -19.09 5.60
C ALA A 109 -15.02 -20.11 4.75
N ALA A 110 -14.29 -21.06 5.35
CA ALA A 110 -13.45 -21.96 4.58
C ALA A 110 -14.19 -22.79 3.51
N PRO A 111 -15.39 -23.36 3.75
CA PRO A 111 -16.14 -24.05 2.70
C PRO A 111 -16.52 -23.10 1.54
N ALA A 112 -17.00 -21.89 1.86
CA ALA A 112 -17.39 -20.90 0.87
C ALA A 112 -16.20 -20.40 0.04
N LEU A 113 -15.08 -20.08 0.69
CA LEU A 113 -13.84 -19.65 0.01
C LEU A 113 -13.25 -20.77 -0.84
N THR A 114 -13.35 -22.03 -0.39
CA THR A 114 -12.91 -23.19 -1.18
C THR A 114 -13.77 -23.37 -2.43
N LEU A 115 -15.09 -23.21 -2.31
CA LEU A 115 -16.01 -23.26 -3.45
C LEU A 115 -15.74 -22.11 -4.43
N ALA A 116 -15.47 -20.91 -3.92
CA ALA A 116 -15.17 -19.72 -4.72
C ALA A 116 -13.91 -19.85 -5.59
N LEU A 117 -13.02 -20.82 -5.34
CA LEU A 117 -11.93 -21.16 -6.27
C LEU A 117 -12.42 -21.67 -7.63
N ARG A 118 -13.69 -22.05 -7.73
CA ARG A 118 -14.32 -22.58 -8.95
C ARG A 118 -15.42 -21.67 -9.50
N ASP A 119 -15.53 -20.43 -8.99
CA ASP A 119 -16.52 -19.47 -9.51
C ASP A 119 -16.24 -19.16 -10.99
N ASP A 120 -17.29 -18.92 -11.76
CA ASP A 120 -17.18 -18.52 -13.17
C ASP A 120 -16.46 -17.18 -13.31
N ASP A 121 -16.62 -16.30 -12.33
CA ASP A 121 -15.99 -14.98 -12.32
C ASP A 121 -14.53 -15.05 -11.82
N PRO A 122 -13.54 -14.62 -12.64
CA PRO A 122 -12.13 -14.69 -12.28
C PRO A 122 -11.76 -13.78 -11.10
N PHE A 123 -12.48 -12.67 -10.88
CA PHE A 123 -12.21 -11.80 -9.74
C PHE A 123 -12.54 -12.52 -8.43
N ILE A 124 -13.66 -13.24 -8.36
CA ILE A 124 -14.03 -14.08 -7.22
C ILE A 124 -12.98 -15.16 -6.97
N ARG A 125 -12.57 -15.89 -8.02
CA ARG A 125 -11.49 -16.89 -7.92
C ARG A 125 -10.19 -16.27 -7.40
N SER A 126 -9.85 -15.06 -7.84
CA SER A 126 -8.63 -14.37 -7.42
C SER A 126 -8.68 -13.97 -5.94
N ILE A 127 -9.83 -13.53 -5.42
CA ILE A 127 -10.02 -13.20 -4.00
C ILE A 127 -9.84 -14.47 -3.15
N ALA A 128 -10.51 -15.56 -3.55
CA ALA A 128 -10.43 -16.84 -2.88
C ALA A 128 -9.00 -17.39 -2.84
N ALA A 129 -8.31 -17.39 -3.99
CA ALA A 129 -6.92 -17.83 -4.09
C ALA A 129 -5.99 -17.03 -3.16
N ARG A 130 -6.19 -15.71 -3.05
CA ARG A 130 -5.41 -14.86 -2.14
C ARG A 130 -5.68 -15.16 -0.66
N ALA A 131 -6.92 -15.52 -0.31
CA ALA A 131 -7.34 -15.74 1.06
C ALA A 131 -6.81 -17.06 1.63
N LEU A 132 -6.80 -18.13 0.82
CA LEU A 132 -6.50 -19.51 1.22
C LEU A 132 -5.00 -19.78 1.42
N SER A 133 -4.37 -19.03 2.32
CA SER A 133 -2.95 -19.11 2.70
C SER A 133 -2.67 -20.16 3.79
N ARG A 134 -1.40 -20.41 4.08
CA ARG A 134 -0.95 -21.24 5.21
C ARG A 134 -1.54 -20.79 6.56
N SER A 135 -1.54 -19.48 6.82
CA SER A 135 -2.09 -18.91 8.06
C SER A 135 -3.60 -19.11 8.18
N PHE A 136 -4.32 -19.10 7.04
CA PHE A 136 -5.75 -19.39 7.02
C PHE A 136 -6.00 -20.88 7.24
N ALA A 137 -5.16 -21.77 6.69
CA ALA A 137 -5.22 -23.20 6.97
C ALA A 137 -5.10 -23.48 8.48
N ASP A 138 -4.16 -22.80 9.16
CA ASP A 138 -3.99 -22.90 10.61
C ASP A 138 -5.23 -22.44 11.38
N SER A 139 -5.73 -21.23 11.09
CA SER A 139 -6.88 -20.68 11.80
C SER A 139 -8.16 -21.49 11.54
N ALA A 140 -8.33 -22.02 10.33
CA ALA A 140 -9.47 -22.84 9.93
C ALA A 140 -9.33 -24.34 10.30
N ARG A 141 -8.18 -24.75 10.86
CA ARG A 141 -7.87 -26.16 11.19
C ARG A 141 -8.00 -27.10 9.99
N ILE A 142 -7.57 -26.63 8.82
CA ILE A 142 -7.55 -27.42 7.58
C ILE A 142 -6.13 -27.90 7.34
N ALA A 143 -6.00 -29.17 6.91
CA ALA A 143 -4.71 -29.72 6.55
C ALA A 143 -4.02 -28.84 5.49
N PRO A 144 -2.80 -28.32 5.74
CA PRO A 144 -2.15 -27.38 4.83
C PRO A 144 -1.95 -27.93 3.42
N ALA A 145 -1.60 -29.21 3.31
CA ALA A 145 -1.45 -29.91 2.03
C ALA A 145 -2.74 -29.88 1.18
N THR A 146 -3.92 -29.94 1.82
CA THR A 146 -5.20 -29.88 1.12
C THR A 146 -5.41 -28.52 0.47
N LEU A 147 -5.23 -27.43 1.21
CA LEU A 147 -5.38 -26.09 0.65
C LEU A 147 -4.28 -25.77 -0.38
N ALA A 148 -3.04 -26.16 -0.10
CA ALA A 148 -1.93 -26.00 -1.04
C ALA A 148 -2.23 -26.70 -2.37
N GLY A 149 -2.71 -27.95 -2.34
CA GLY A 149 -3.07 -28.71 -3.54
C GLY A 149 -4.25 -28.12 -4.31
N LEU A 150 -5.22 -27.49 -3.63
CA LEU A 150 -6.31 -26.76 -4.28
C LEU A 150 -5.79 -25.50 -4.97
N VAL A 151 -5.02 -24.67 -4.26
CA VAL A 151 -4.44 -23.42 -4.78
C VAL A 151 -3.46 -23.68 -5.91
N ALA A 152 -2.67 -24.75 -5.85
CA ALA A 152 -1.71 -25.13 -6.89
C ALA A 152 -2.35 -25.27 -8.27
N ARG A 153 -3.57 -25.81 -8.36
CA ARG A 153 -4.30 -25.96 -9.64
C ARG A 153 -4.62 -24.62 -10.30
N LEU A 154 -4.75 -23.56 -9.53
CA LEU A 154 -5.10 -22.22 -10.01
C LEU A 154 -3.87 -21.49 -10.59
N THR A 155 -2.67 -22.09 -10.50
CA THR A 155 -1.48 -21.57 -11.19
C THR A 155 -1.56 -21.73 -12.71
N ASP A 156 -2.50 -22.55 -13.23
CA ASP A 156 -2.83 -22.71 -14.65
C ASP A 156 -4.14 -21.99 -15.05
N ASP A 157 -4.73 -21.17 -14.17
CA ASP A 157 -5.98 -20.46 -14.47
C ASP A 157 -5.83 -19.54 -15.70
N PRO A 158 -6.84 -19.42 -16.59
CA PRO A 158 -6.79 -18.52 -17.73
C PRO A 158 -6.57 -17.06 -17.34
N ASP A 159 -7.06 -16.62 -16.18
CA ASP A 159 -6.92 -15.26 -15.72
C ASP A 159 -5.59 -15.03 -14.96
N PRO A 160 -4.77 -14.04 -15.36
CA PRO A 160 -3.48 -13.80 -14.73
C PRO A 160 -3.57 -13.31 -13.28
N ALA A 161 -4.64 -12.62 -12.88
CA ALA A 161 -4.83 -12.18 -11.50
C ALA A 161 -5.07 -13.38 -10.57
N VAL A 162 -5.75 -14.41 -11.06
CA VAL A 162 -5.92 -15.69 -10.37
C VAL A 162 -4.57 -16.40 -10.24
N ARG A 163 -3.79 -16.53 -11.33
CA ARG A 163 -2.44 -17.14 -11.28
C ARG A 163 -1.51 -16.43 -10.30
N VAL A 164 -1.49 -15.10 -10.30
CA VAL A 164 -0.72 -14.29 -9.33
C VAL A 164 -1.11 -14.64 -7.90
N ASN A 165 -2.41 -14.59 -7.56
CA ASN A 165 -2.83 -14.85 -6.19
C ASN A 165 -2.64 -16.31 -5.78
N ALA A 166 -2.76 -17.25 -6.73
CA ALA A 166 -2.48 -18.66 -6.50
C ALA A 166 -1.00 -18.89 -6.15
N LEU A 167 -0.06 -18.35 -6.95
CA LEU A 167 1.38 -18.43 -6.69
C LEU A 167 1.76 -17.77 -5.35
N ARG A 168 1.21 -16.58 -5.08
CA ARG A 168 1.41 -15.87 -3.81
C ARG A 168 0.99 -16.73 -2.61
N SER A 169 -0.21 -17.28 -2.67
CA SER A 169 -0.75 -18.12 -1.61
C SER A 169 0.05 -19.42 -1.47
N LEU A 170 0.39 -20.07 -2.58
CA LEU A 170 1.20 -21.29 -2.62
C LEU A 170 2.54 -21.10 -1.92
N GLY A 171 3.23 -19.97 -2.15
CA GLY A 171 4.47 -19.62 -1.48
C GLY A 171 4.36 -19.59 0.06
N THR A 172 3.19 -19.23 0.62
CA THR A 172 3.00 -19.18 2.07
C THR A 172 3.08 -20.55 2.75
N PHE A 173 2.87 -21.64 2.02
CA PHE A 173 2.92 -23.01 2.55
C PHE A 173 4.35 -23.52 2.76
N LYS A 174 5.35 -22.89 2.12
CA LYS A 174 6.78 -23.24 2.23
C LYS A 174 7.05 -24.73 1.95
N ASP A 175 6.36 -25.29 0.96
CA ASP A 175 6.46 -26.70 0.58
C ASP A 175 7.19 -26.83 -0.77
N ALA A 176 8.45 -27.27 -0.71
CA ALA A 176 9.34 -27.40 -1.87
C ALA A 176 8.82 -28.36 -2.95
N SER A 177 7.85 -29.25 -2.66
CA SER A 177 7.25 -30.13 -3.66
C SER A 177 6.52 -29.35 -4.78
N PHE A 178 6.08 -28.12 -4.52
CA PHE A 178 5.46 -27.24 -5.50
C PHE A 178 6.46 -26.38 -6.30
N ALA A 179 7.76 -26.46 -6.01
CA ALA A 179 8.76 -25.64 -6.69
C ALA A 179 8.80 -25.90 -8.21
N ALA A 180 8.70 -27.16 -8.64
CA ALA A 180 8.68 -27.49 -10.06
C ALA A 180 7.48 -26.87 -10.79
N LEU A 181 6.30 -26.90 -10.15
CA LEU A 181 5.08 -26.28 -10.68
C LEU A 181 5.26 -24.76 -10.83
N ALA A 182 5.70 -24.08 -9.76
CA ALA A 182 5.93 -22.64 -9.76
C ALA A 182 7.01 -22.23 -10.79
N ALA A 183 8.03 -23.06 -11.00
CA ALA A 183 9.09 -22.80 -11.98
C ALA A 183 8.57 -22.72 -13.42
N THR A 184 7.52 -23.48 -13.77
CA THR A 184 6.90 -23.38 -15.10
C THR A 184 6.31 -21.99 -15.38
N ARG A 185 5.95 -21.24 -14.34
CA ARG A 185 5.36 -19.90 -14.44
C ARG A 185 6.37 -18.78 -14.64
N LEU A 186 7.68 -19.06 -14.58
CA LEU A 186 8.71 -18.08 -14.95
C LEU A 186 8.68 -17.73 -16.45
N SER A 187 8.02 -18.56 -17.27
CA SER A 187 7.80 -18.36 -18.71
C SER A 187 6.37 -17.96 -19.07
N ASP A 188 5.56 -17.54 -18.09
CA ASP A 188 4.18 -17.09 -18.32
C ASP A 188 4.14 -15.89 -19.30
N GLY A 189 3.08 -15.79 -20.10
CA GLY A 189 2.91 -14.66 -21.03
C GLY A 189 2.78 -13.31 -20.32
N GLU A 190 2.30 -13.30 -19.07
CA GLU A 190 2.11 -12.09 -18.28
C GLU A 190 3.30 -11.79 -17.35
N PRO A 191 3.99 -10.64 -17.52
CA PRO A 191 5.16 -10.28 -16.71
C PRO A 191 4.95 -10.39 -15.19
N ASN A 192 3.80 -9.93 -14.71
CA ASN A 192 3.48 -9.91 -13.29
C ASN A 192 3.22 -11.32 -12.71
N VAL A 193 2.82 -12.30 -13.53
CA VAL A 193 2.77 -13.71 -13.11
C VAL A 193 4.18 -14.25 -12.93
N ARG A 194 5.11 -13.92 -13.84
CA ARG A 194 6.52 -14.35 -13.75
C ARG A 194 7.22 -13.77 -12.52
N VAL A 195 6.98 -12.49 -12.21
CA VAL A 195 7.48 -11.84 -10.98
C VAL A 195 6.97 -12.58 -9.74
N GLN A 196 5.66 -12.86 -9.68
CA GLN A 196 5.07 -13.57 -8.56
C GLN A 196 5.54 -15.03 -8.46
N ALA A 197 5.85 -15.67 -9.58
CA ALA A 197 6.43 -17.02 -9.61
C ALA A 197 7.83 -17.02 -9.00
N ALA A 198 8.68 -16.04 -9.33
CA ALA A 198 10.00 -15.89 -8.72
C ALA A 198 9.91 -15.67 -7.20
N GLU A 199 8.99 -14.82 -6.74
CA GLU A 199 8.75 -14.63 -5.30
C GLU A 199 8.29 -15.93 -4.62
N ALA A 200 7.33 -16.64 -5.22
CA ALA A 200 6.81 -17.91 -4.70
C ALA A 200 7.92 -18.96 -4.59
N LEU A 201 8.78 -19.11 -5.61
CA LEU A 201 9.93 -20.01 -5.57
C LEU A 201 10.88 -19.69 -4.41
N GLY A 202 11.11 -18.42 -4.14
CA GLY A 202 11.92 -17.97 -3.00
C GLY A 202 11.35 -18.38 -1.64
N LEU A 203 10.02 -18.47 -1.53
CA LEU A 203 9.34 -18.91 -0.30
C LEU A 203 9.23 -20.44 -0.19
N LEU A 204 9.00 -21.13 -1.32
CA LEU A 204 8.91 -22.60 -1.37
C LEU A 204 10.27 -23.25 -1.11
N GLY A 205 11.35 -22.65 -1.64
CA GLY A 205 12.71 -23.13 -1.48
C GLY A 205 12.98 -24.50 -2.11
N GLY A 206 14.09 -25.12 -1.71
CA GLY A 206 14.55 -26.41 -2.26
C GLY A 206 15.40 -26.27 -3.52
N ARG A 207 15.99 -27.40 -3.94
CA ARG A 207 16.98 -27.45 -5.04
C ARG A 207 16.40 -26.97 -6.38
N GLU A 208 15.17 -27.36 -6.68
CA GLU A 208 14.50 -26.97 -7.92
C GLU A 208 14.21 -25.46 -7.95
N ALA A 209 13.75 -24.88 -6.85
CA ALA A 209 13.55 -23.44 -6.75
C ALA A 209 14.87 -22.68 -6.91
N SER A 210 15.93 -23.08 -6.21
CA SER A 210 17.25 -22.45 -6.35
C SER A 210 17.76 -22.49 -7.79
N ARG A 211 17.61 -23.63 -8.49
CA ARG A 211 17.98 -23.78 -9.90
C ARG A 211 17.18 -22.84 -10.81
N ALA A 212 15.86 -22.80 -10.64
CA ALA A 212 14.96 -21.97 -11.44
C ALA A 212 15.23 -20.47 -11.22
N LEU A 213 15.45 -20.05 -9.97
CA LEU A 213 15.78 -18.67 -9.63
C LEU A 213 17.13 -18.24 -10.20
N GLN A 214 18.16 -19.09 -10.12
CA GLN A 214 19.46 -18.81 -10.74
C GLN A 214 19.33 -18.59 -12.26
N ALA A 215 18.51 -19.40 -12.94
CA ALA A 215 18.24 -19.19 -14.37
C ALA A 215 17.49 -17.86 -14.63
N ALA A 216 16.56 -17.48 -13.76
CA ALA A 216 15.79 -16.24 -13.88
C ALA A 216 16.64 -14.96 -13.72
N LEU A 217 17.84 -15.03 -13.15
CA LEU A 217 18.75 -13.88 -13.01
C LEU A 217 19.34 -13.35 -14.33
N GLY A 218 19.23 -14.12 -15.43
CA GLY A 218 19.80 -13.77 -16.72
C GLY A 218 19.38 -12.38 -17.22
N ARG A 219 20.31 -11.64 -17.82
CA ARG A 219 20.10 -10.23 -18.26
C ARG A 219 18.99 -10.03 -19.29
N GLY A 220 18.56 -11.09 -19.98
CA GLY A 220 17.40 -11.04 -20.90
C GLY A 220 16.05 -10.95 -20.20
N ASN A 221 15.99 -11.15 -18.89
CA ASN A 221 14.76 -11.01 -18.11
C ASN A 221 14.52 -9.57 -17.65
N LEU A 222 13.25 -9.26 -17.38
CA LEU A 222 12.83 -7.99 -16.80
C LEU A 222 13.49 -7.77 -15.44
N PHE A 223 13.80 -6.51 -15.12
CA PHE A 223 14.40 -6.13 -13.85
C PHE A 223 13.62 -6.69 -12.64
N ALA A 224 12.29 -6.56 -12.62
CA ALA A 224 11.44 -7.08 -11.56
C ALA A 224 11.61 -8.60 -11.31
N ILE A 225 11.69 -9.40 -12.38
CA ILE A 225 11.87 -10.85 -12.30
C ILE A 225 13.25 -11.19 -11.76
N ARG A 226 14.29 -10.52 -12.28
CA ARG A 226 15.67 -10.70 -11.83
C ARG A 226 15.83 -10.31 -10.36
N ARG A 227 15.20 -9.19 -9.94
CA ARG A 227 15.18 -8.73 -8.55
C ARG A 227 14.53 -9.76 -7.64
N GLU A 228 13.31 -10.22 -7.95
CA GLU A 228 12.64 -11.23 -7.15
C GLU A 228 13.39 -12.56 -7.11
N ALA A 229 14.04 -12.94 -8.21
CA ALA A 229 14.87 -14.13 -8.22
C ALA A 229 16.07 -14.02 -7.28
N LEU A 230 16.78 -12.88 -7.28
CA LEU A 230 17.89 -12.64 -6.37
C LEU A 230 17.43 -12.65 -4.90
N LEU A 231 16.34 -11.96 -4.61
CA LEU A 231 15.76 -11.90 -3.27
C LEU A 231 15.17 -13.25 -2.83
N GLY A 232 14.67 -14.05 -3.76
CA GLY A 232 14.24 -15.42 -3.52
C GLY A 232 15.40 -16.34 -3.15
N LEU A 233 16.56 -16.20 -3.82
CA LEU A 233 17.78 -16.91 -3.42
C LEU A 233 18.23 -16.48 -2.03
N ALA A 234 18.16 -15.19 -1.69
CA ALA A 234 18.54 -14.73 -0.36
C ALA A 234 17.74 -15.42 0.76
N ARG A 235 16.46 -15.73 0.49
CA ARG A 235 15.54 -16.41 1.42
C ARG A 235 15.73 -17.92 1.48
N SER A 236 16.09 -18.56 0.37
CA SER A 236 16.04 -20.03 0.22
C SER A 236 17.40 -20.72 0.03
N ASP A 237 18.40 -20.00 -0.45
CA ASP A 237 19.75 -20.51 -0.76
C ASP A 237 20.78 -19.37 -0.64
N ALA A 238 21.19 -19.08 0.59
CA ALA A 238 22.13 -18.00 0.89
C ALA A 238 23.46 -18.14 0.13
N GLY A 239 23.93 -19.37 -0.11
CA GLY A 239 25.17 -19.61 -0.86
C GLY A 239 25.03 -19.24 -2.34
N ALA A 240 23.93 -19.62 -2.99
CA ALA A 240 23.62 -19.20 -4.35
C ALA A 240 23.40 -17.68 -4.45
N PHE A 241 22.75 -17.09 -3.46
CA PHE A 241 22.63 -15.64 -3.35
C PHE A 241 24.00 -14.97 -3.30
N THR A 242 24.90 -15.35 -2.39
CA THR A 242 26.22 -14.71 -2.23
C THR A 242 27.02 -14.71 -3.54
N ARG A 243 27.02 -15.84 -4.27
CA ARG A 243 27.67 -15.93 -5.58
C ARG A 243 27.03 -15.01 -6.61
N SER A 244 25.69 -15.01 -6.68
CA SER A 244 24.93 -14.22 -7.65
C SER A 244 25.05 -12.72 -7.39
N ALA A 245 24.91 -12.31 -6.13
CA ALA A 245 24.94 -10.93 -5.67
C ALA A 245 26.30 -10.25 -5.88
N ALA A 246 27.39 -10.99 -6.10
CA ALA A 246 28.70 -10.40 -6.41
C ALA A 246 28.65 -9.51 -7.67
N THR A 247 27.98 -9.97 -8.72
CA THR A 247 27.84 -9.19 -9.97
C THR A 247 26.89 -8.00 -9.81
N TRP A 248 25.87 -8.13 -8.96
CA TRP A 248 24.90 -7.08 -8.69
C TRP A 248 25.49 -5.94 -7.87
N ARG A 249 26.31 -6.25 -6.86
CA ARG A 249 27.04 -5.26 -6.06
C ARG A 249 28.00 -4.39 -6.88
N ALA A 250 28.52 -4.92 -7.98
CA ALA A 250 29.41 -4.20 -8.90
C ALA A 250 28.65 -3.49 -10.03
N SER A 251 27.31 -3.52 -10.03
CA SER A 251 26.51 -2.93 -11.10
C SER A 251 26.56 -1.41 -11.10
N ARG A 252 26.53 -0.82 -12.29
CA ARG A 252 26.34 0.64 -12.45
C ARG A 252 24.92 1.08 -12.11
N ASP A 253 23.95 0.16 -12.21
CA ASP A 253 22.56 0.42 -11.84
C ASP A 253 22.39 0.27 -10.32
N TRP A 254 22.08 1.39 -9.66
CA TRP A 254 21.87 1.41 -8.22
C TRP A 254 20.75 0.45 -7.78
N ARG A 255 19.76 0.19 -8.64
CA ARG A 255 18.62 -0.69 -8.31
C ARG A 255 19.08 -2.14 -8.14
N GLU A 256 20.08 -2.55 -8.92
CA GLU A 256 20.70 -3.87 -8.77
C GLU A 256 21.55 -3.93 -7.48
N ARG A 257 22.34 -2.89 -7.20
CA ARG A 257 23.09 -2.82 -5.93
C ARG A 257 22.15 -2.81 -4.72
N GLY A 258 21.06 -2.06 -4.79
CA GLY A 258 20.00 -1.99 -3.78
C GLY A 258 19.32 -3.34 -3.53
N ALA A 259 18.98 -4.08 -4.60
CA ALA A 259 18.45 -5.44 -4.45
C ALA A 259 19.46 -6.41 -3.80
N ALA A 260 20.76 -6.24 -4.07
CA ALA A 260 21.79 -7.01 -3.39
C ALA A 260 21.97 -6.60 -1.92
N ALA A 261 21.83 -5.32 -1.59
CA ALA A 261 21.86 -4.82 -0.22
C ALA A 261 20.67 -5.35 0.60
N GLU A 262 19.45 -5.25 0.05
CA GLU A 262 18.22 -5.80 0.64
C GLU A 262 18.34 -7.34 0.82
N GLY A 263 18.84 -8.04 -0.20
CA GLY A 263 19.04 -9.49 -0.12
C GLY A 263 20.07 -9.91 0.93
N TRP A 264 21.13 -9.12 1.14
CA TRP A 264 22.14 -9.42 2.15
C TRP A 264 21.52 -9.53 3.54
N ALA A 265 20.62 -8.61 3.89
CA ALA A 265 19.90 -8.64 5.16
C ALA A 265 19.11 -9.95 5.36
N ARG A 266 18.46 -10.43 4.31
CA ARG A 266 17.63 -11.66 4.33
C ARG A 266 18.44 -12.94 4.54
N THR A 267 19.75 -12.92 4.25
CA THR A 267 20.62 -14.06 4.51
C THR A 267 21.02 -14.22 5.98
N ARG A 268 20.63 -13.26 6.85
CA ARG A 268 21.08 -13.20 8.26
C ARG A 268 22.60 -13.21 8.40
N ALA A 269 23.28 -12.56 7.44
CA ALA A 269 24.72 -12.41 7.47
C ALA A 269 25.15 -11.62 8.71
N ARG A 270 26.30 -11.97 9.27
CA ARG A 270 26.88 -11.29 10.45
C ARG A 270 27.97 -10.32 10.02
N GLY A 271 28.06 -9.19 10.71
CA GLY A 271 29.10 -8.17 10.50
C GLY A 271 28.57 -6.89 9.84
N LEU A 272 29.46 -5.92 9.64
CA LEU A 272 29.10 -4.67 8.99
C LEU A 272 28.96 -4.88 7.47
N PRO A 273 27.81 -4.54 6.89
CA PRO A 273 27.62 -4.66 5.46
C PRO A 273 28.41 -3.62 4.67
N SER A 274 29.02 -4.04 3.56
CA SER A 274 29.77 -3.13 2.67
C SER A 274 28.90 -2.10 1.95
N TRP A 275 27.58 -2.29 1.93
CA TRP A 275 26.65 -1.37 1.27
C TRP A 275 26.34 -0.11 2.11
N LEU A 276 26.77 -0.04 3.37
CA LEU A 276 26.67 1.18 4.19
C LEU A 276 27.47 2.34 3.59
N ASP A 277 28.52 2.03 2.84
CA ASP A 277 29.39 2.99 2.18
C ASP A 277 29.06 3.16 0.68
N ASP A 278 27.91 2.68 0.20
CA ASP A 278 27.54 2.84 -1.23
C ASP A 278 27.40 4.34 -1.57
N PRO A 279 27.96 4.80 -2.71
CA PRO A 279 27.88 6.21 -3.08
C PRO A 279 26.45 6.68 -3.40
N ASP A 280 25.54 5.76 -3.73
CA ASP A 280 24.13 6.05 -3.97
C ASP A 280 23.32 5.83 -2.69
N PRO A 281 22.73 6.90 -2.10
CA PRO A 281 22.01 6.79 -0.84
C PRO A 281 20.83 5.81 -0.88
N ARG A 282 20.24 5.59 -2.06
CA ARG A 282 19.09 4.69 -2.22
C ARG A 282 19.49 3.23 -1.98
N VAL A 283 20.75 2.88 -2.21
CA VAL A 283 21.27 1.54 -1.88
C VAL A 283 21.37 1.37 -0.37
N ILE A 284 21.84 2.40 0.35
CA ILE A 284 21.92 2.40 1.81
C ILE A 284 20.51 2.26 2.40
N VAL A 285 19.54 3.04 1.91
CA VAL A 285 18.13 2.98 2.34
C VAL A 285 17.56 1.57 2.20
N LEU A 286 17.66 0.96 1.02
CA LEU A 286 17.14 -0.38 0.77
C LEU A 286 17.86 -1.46 1.62
N GLY A 287 19.16 -1.32 1.83
CA GLY A 287 19.93 -2.19 2.71
C GLY A 287 19.48 -2.10 4.16
N MET A 288 19.34 -0.88 4.69
CA MET A 288 18.87 -0.61 6.06
C MET A 288 17.46 -1.14 6.29
N GLN A 289 16.50 -0.82 5.40
CA GLN A 289 15.12 -1.33 5.49
C GLN A 289 15.08 -2.86 5.46
N GLY A 290 15.88 -3.49 4.59
CA GLY A 290 16.03 -4.93 4.56
C GLY A 290 16.55 -5.47 5.90
N TRP A 291 17.61 -4.86 6.45
CA TRP A 291 18.25 -5.29 7.70
C TRP A 291 17.31 -5.18 8.89
N GLU A 292 16.59 -4.06 8.96
CA GLU A 292 15.57 -3.75 9.95
C GLU A 292 14.38 -4.70 9.94
N SER A 293 14.00 -5.21 8.77
CA SER A 293 12.86 -6.15 8.62
C SER A 293 13.17 -7.57 9.08
N GLU A 294 14.45 -7.95 9.17
CA GLU A 294 14.89 -9.32 9.47
C GLU A 294 15.36 -9.50 10.92
N ILE A 295 15.57 -8.40 11.66
CA ILE A 295 16.01 -8.44 13.05
C ILE A 295 14.90 -7.92 13.96
N GLU A 296 14.46 -8.78 14.87
CA GLU A 296 13.58 -8.42 15.98
C GLU A 296 14.43 -7.94 17.18
N ALA A 297 14.15 -6.72 17.65
CA ALA A 297 14.82 -5.97 18.73
C ALA A 297 16.21 -5.35 18.41
N ALA A 298 16.70 -4.53 19.34
CA ALA A 298 17.85 -3.62 19.20
C ALA A 298 19.18 -4.36 18.97
N ASP A 299 19.44 -4.79 17.72
CA ASP A 299 20.77 -5.22 17.30
C ASP A 299 21.77 -4.06 17.48
N THR A 300 22.74 -4.26 18.36
CA THR A 300 23.78 -3.27 18.67
C THR A 300 24.60 -2.83 17.45
N VAL A 301 24.75 -3.67 16.43
CA VAL A 301 25.47 -3.36 15.19
C VAL A 301 24.59 -2.47 14.31
N LEU A 302 23.31 -2.80 14.15
CA LEU A 302 22.35 -2.00 13.40
C LEU A 302 22.18 -0.60 14.03
N VAL A 303 22.00 -0.54 15.35
CA VAL A 303 21.90 0.73 16.10
C VAL A 303 23.18 1.56 15.91
N ARG A 304 24.37 0.94 15.96
CA ARG A 304 25.64 1.62 15.72
C ARG A 304 25.73 2.18 14.30
N ALA A 305 25.32 1.42 13.29
CA ALA A 305 25.26 1.89 11.92
C ALA A 305 24.25 3.05 11.76
N GLY A 306 23.09 2.95 12.42
CA GLY A 306 22.11 4.04 12.48
C GLY A 306 22.72 5.32 13.06
N ARG A 307 23.41 5.24 14.20
CA ARG A 307 24.11 6.39 14.83
C ARG A 307 25.09 7.07 13.88
N THR A 308 25.83 6.31 13.06
CA THR A 308 26.77 6.88 12.08
C THR A 308 26.08 7.55 10.90
N LEU A 309 24.84 7.17 10.59
CA LEU A 309 24.07 7.64 9.44
C LEU A 309 23.08 8.76 9.77
N LEU A 310 22.85 9.08 11.05
CA LEU A 310 21.93 10.15 11.48
C LEU A 310 22.24 11.53 10.90
N THR A 311 23.50 11.80 10.54
CA THR A 311 23.95 13.08 9.96
C THR A 311 24.16 13.02 8.45
N HIS A 312 23.77 11.91 7.81
CA HIS A 312 23.94 11.73 6.37
C HIS A 312 23.22 12.82 5.57
N ARG A 313 23.76 13.24 4.42
CA ARG A 313 23.18 14.34 3.61
C ARG A 313 21.79 14.04 3.05
N ASP A 314 21.51 12.77 2.80
CA ASP A 314 20.26 12.27 2.22
C ASP A 314 19.19 12.05 3.29
N GLY A 315 18.00 12.62 3.10
CA GLY A 315 16.87 12.49 4.05
C GLY A 315 16.37 11.05 4.22
N GLY A 316 16.35 10.24 3.15
CA GLY A 316 15.90 8.84 3.23
C GLY A 316 16.83 8.01 4.09
N VAL A 317 18.16 8.22 3.95
CA VAL A 317 19.17 7.58 4.80
C VAL A 317 19.00 7.99 6.27
N ARG A 318 18.74 9.27 6.54
CA ARG A 318 18.50 9.73 7.92
C ARG A 318 17.23 9.15 8.53
N SER A 319 16.17 8.96 7.74
CA SER A 319 14.92 8.34 8.19
C SER A 319 15.16 6.91 8.69
N VAL A 320 15.71 6.03 7.85
CA VAL A 320 16.00 4.64 8.25
C VAL A 320 17.05 4.57 9.37
N ALA A 321 18.00 5.51 9.40
CA ALA A 321 18.97 5.59 10.49
C ALA A 321 18.31 5.94 11.83
N ALA A 322 17.37 6.89 11.84
CA ALA A 322 16.63 7.27 13.02
C ALA A 322 15.72 6.14 13.51
N ASP A 323 15.05 5.41 12.61
CA ASP A 323 14.25 4.23 12.98
C ASP A 323 15.12 3.11 13.58
N ALA A 324 16.31 2.86 13.01
CA ALA A 324 17.28 1.92 13.58
C ALA A 324 17.73 2.33 14.99
N VAL A 325 18.02 3.62 15.23
CA VAL A 325 18.43 4.14 16.55
C VAL A 325 17.28 4.10 17.55
N ALA A 326 16.05 4.42 17.13
CA ALA A 326 14.85 4.42 17.96
C ALA A 326 14.62 3.08 18.67
N ARG A 327 15.01 1.96 18.06
CA ARG A 327 14.90 0.60 18.64
C ARG A 327 15.64 0.44 19.96
N ALA A 328 16.73 1.18 20.18
CA ALA A 328 17.49 1.11 21.44
C ALA A 328 16.84 1.92 22.57
N ALA A 329 16.03 2.92 22.23
CA ALA A 329 15.47 3.91 23.15
C ALA A 329 16.51 4.43 24.16
N ASP A 330 17.75 4.65 23.73
CA ASP A 330 18.86 5.03 24.60
C ASP A 330 18.83 6.54 24.85
N PRO A 331 18.70 7.01 26.11
CA PRO A 331 18.69 8.44 26.42
C PRO A 331 19.95 9.18 25.95
N ALA A 332 21.06 8.49 25.73
CA ALA A 332 22.27 9.10 25.17
C ALA A 332 22.08 9.59 23.71
N ASP A 333 21.11 9.04 22.97
CA ASP A 333 20.83 9.40 21.58
C ASP A 333 19.95 10.65 21.44
N LEU A 334 19.38 11.18 22.55
CA LEU A 334 18.47 12.34 22.52
C LEU A 334 19.06 13.56 21.78
N PRO A 335 20.33 13.98 22.00
CA PRO A 335 20.90 15.10 21.26
C PRO A 335 21.01 14.83 19.75
N ALA A 336 21.41 13.62 19.37
CA ALA A 336 21.58 13.24 17.96
C ALA A 336 20.25 13.15 17.23
N LEU A 337 19.22 12.58 17.85
CA LEU A 337 17.86 12.54 17.32
C LEU A 337 17.23 13.94 17.22
N THR A 338 17.48 14.81 18.21
CA THR A 338 17.04 16.21 18.15
C THR A 338 17.68 16.96 16.98
N ALA A 339 18.97 16.75 16.73
CA ALA A 339 19.66 17.31 15.57
C ALA A 339 19.13 16.74 14.24
N ALA A 340 18.87 15.42 14.18
CA ALA A 340 18.29 14.76 13.02
C ALA A 340 16.89 15.30 12.70
N LEU A 341 16.05 15.56 13.71
CA LEU A 341 14.75 16.22 13.56
C LEU A 341 14.89 17.63 12.98
N ALA A 342 15.80 18.44 13.52
CA ALA A 342 16.01 19.80 13.04
C ALA A 342 16.50 19.84 11.57
N GLN A 343 17.33 18.88 11.18
CA GLN A 343 17.76 18.72 9.79
C GLN A 343 16.63 18.18 8.90
N GLY A 344 15.92 17.15 9.35
CA GLY A 344 14.81 16.53 8.64
C GLY A 344 13.65 17.49 8.37
N SER A 345 13.43 18.47 9.26
CA SER A 345 12.41 19.51 9.08
C SER A 345 12.69 20.46 7.89
N ARG A 346 13.83 20.32 7.22
CA ARG A 346 14.24 21.08 6.03
C ARG A 346 14.27 20.23 4.76
N ASP A 347 14.00 18.94 4.86
CA ASP A 347 13.94 18.05 3.70
C ASP A 347 12.70 18.34 2.85
N SER A 348 12.70 17.86 1.61
CA SER A 348 11.54 17.93 0.72
C SER A 348 10.41 16.96 1.09
N PHE A 349 10.65 16.07 2.07
CA PHE A 349 9.71 15.10 2.62
C PHE A 349 9.97 14.91 4.13
N PRO A 350 8.95 14.62 4.95
CA PRO A 350 9.04 14.71 6.41
C PRO A 350 9.59 13.46 7.09
N ASP A 351 9.84 12.37 6.36
CA ASP A 351 10.11 11.03 6.92
C ASP A 351 11.28 11.03 7.92
N ALA A 352 12.38 11.74 7.62
CA ALA A 352 13.52 11.83 8.53
C ALA A 352 13.16 12.53 9.86
N ALA A 353 12.35 13.58 9.79
CA ALA A 353 11.87 14.29 10.98
C ALA A 353 10.90 13.41 11.80
N ILE A 354 9.99 12.70 11.14
CA ILE A 354 9.04 11.80 11.79
C ILE A 354 9.77 10.62 12.47
N SER A 355 10.72 9.96 11.77
CA SER A 355 11.53 8.89 12.35
C SER A 355 12.34 9.37 13.57
N ALA A 356 12.90 10.59 13.51
CA ALA A 356 13.59 11.18 14.66
C ALA A 356 12.64 11.43 15.85
N LEU A 357 11.42 11.91 15.60
CA LEU A 357 10.39 12.09 16.63
C LEU A 357 9.95 10.77 17.25
N ASN A 358 9.77 9.72 16.44
CA ASN A 358 9.50 8.37 16.94
C ASN A 358 10.61 7.91 17.88
N GLY A 359 11.87 8.15 17.55
CA GLY A 359 13.01 7.85 18.43
C GLY A 359 13.00 8.63 19.74
N ILE A 360 12.71 9.93 19.70
CA ILE A 360 12.60 10.76 20.91
C ILE A 360 11.45 10.27 21.81
N LEU A 361 10.30 9.94 21.22
CA LEU A 361 9.15 9.40 21.95
C LEU A 361 9.45 8.01 22.54
N ALA A 362 10.17 7.15 21.81
CA ALA A 362 10.61 5.86 22.33
C ALA A 362 11.54 6.01 23.55
N ILE A 363 12.46 6.98 23.53
CA ILE A 363 13.28 7.33 24.72
C ILE A 363 12.38 7.77 25.87
N ARG A 364 11.40 8.65 25.61
CA ARG A 364 10.47 9.13 26.65
C ARG A 364 9.67 7.99 27.29
N GLN A 365 9.19 7.05 26.47
CA GLN A 365 8.36 5.92 26.90
C GLN A 365 9.14 4.83 27.65
N ARG A 366 10.47 4.89 27.66
CA ARG A 366 11.33 3.88 28.29
C ARG A 366 11.14 3.80 29.80
N ASP A 367 11.29 4.93 30.50
CA ASP A 367 11.24 5.02 31.96
C ASP A 367 11.03 6.48 32.42
N PRO A 368 10.61 6.72 33.69
CA PRO A 368 10.33 8.08 34.18
C PRO A 368 11.53 9.05 34.18
N THR A 369 12.76 8.55 34.30
CA THR A 369 13.96 9.40 34.27
C THR A 369 14.21 9.89 32.85
N SER A 370 14.13 8.97 31.88
CA SER A 370 14.20 9.28 30.46
C SER A 370 13.09 10.22 30.02
N ALA A 371 11.87 10.04 30.55
CA ALA A 371 10.75 10.95 30.31
C ALA A 371 11.04 12.38 30.78
N SER A 372 11.49 12.51 32.03
CA SER A 372 11.84 13.81 32.63
C SER A 372 12.94 14.52 31.83
N ARG A 373 13.92 13.75 31.35
CA ARG A 373 15.01 14.27 30.52
C ARG A 373 14.51 14.78 29.17
N VAL A 374 13.71 13.99 28.46
CA VAL A 374 13.11 14.41 27.18
C VAL A 374 12.26 15.66 27.36
N ASP A 375 11.47 15.71 28.43
CA ASP A 375 10.60 16.85 28.71
C ASP A 375 11.42 18.13 28.99
N GLN A 376 12.54 18.02 29.71
CA GLN A 376 13.42 19.16 30.04
C GLN A 376 14.35 19.59 28.90
N GLU A 377 15.02 18.65 28.23
CA GLU A 377 16.05 18.95 27.23
C GLU A 377 15.44 19.21 25.85
N PHE A 378 14.38 18.49 25.48
CA PHE A 378 13.75 18.58 24.16
C PHE A 378 12.42 19.34 24.20
N LEU A 379 11.43 18.86 24.94
CA LEU A 379 10.07 19.40 24.84
C LEU A 379 10.05 20.87 25.29
N ALA A 380 10.66 21.20 26.43
CA ALA A 380 10.72 22.56 26.96
C ALA A 380 11.44 23.56 26.06
N SER A 381 12.38 23.10 25.23
CA SER A 381 13.14 23.94 24.28
C SER A 381 12.55 23.92 22.85
N SER A 382 11.70 22.95 22.54
CA SER A 382 11.10 22.80 21.21
C SER A 382 10.23 24.01 20.83
N THR A 383 10.32 24.40 19.56
CA THR A 383 9.47 25.44 18.96
C THR A 383 8.39 24.79 18.09
N ARG A 384 7.27 25.49 17.90
CA ARG A 384 6.19 25.05 16.99
C ARG A 384 6.77 24.72 15.59
N PRO A 385 6.68 23.46 15.12
CA PRO A 385 7.11 23.09 13.78
C PRO A 385 6.29 23.81 12.70
N ALA A 386 6.94 24.21 11.60
CA ALA A 386 6.27 24.80 10.45
C ALA A 386 5.44 23.75 9.68
N ASP A 387 6.00 22.55 9.52
CA ASP A 387 5.32 21.42 8.91
C ASP A 387 4.15 20.93 9.79
N TYR A 388 2.95 20.88 9.20
CA TYR A 388 1.76 20.42 9.90
C TYR A 388 1.78 18.91 10.15
N LEU A 389 2.56 18.13 9.40
CA LEU A 389 2.68 16.69 9.60
C LEU A 389 3.38 16.35 10.90
N LEU A 390 4.36 17.17 11.32
CA LEU A 390 5.00 17.03 12.62
C LEU A 390 4.04 17.40 13.76
N ARG A 391 3.20 18.42 13.55
CA ARG A 391 2.15 18.80 14.52
C ARG A 391 1.06 17.74 14.63
N ARG A 392 0.62 17.17 13.50
CA ARG A 392 -0.34 16.08 13.44
C ARG A 392 0.20 14.84 14.12
N TRP A 393 1.46 14.50 13.83
CA TRP A 393 2.13 13.41 14.51
C TRP A 393 2.09 13.60 16.04
N ALA A 394 2.27 14.82 16.55
CA ALA A 394 2.13 15.09 17.98
C ALA A 394 0.70 14.92 18.48
N GLU A 395 -0.32 15.39 17.76
CA GLU A 395 -1.74 15.17 18.12
C GLU A 395 -2.08 13.67 18.23
N ASP A 396 -1.54 12.86 17.32
CA ASP A 396 -1.81 11.42 17.25
C ASP A 396 -1.01 10.61 18.29
N ASN A 397 0.17 11.07 18.70
CA ASN A 397 1.14 10.24 19.46
C ASN A 397 1.64 10.85 20.78
N TRP A 398 1.60 12.16 20.96
CA TRP A 398 2.23 12.85 22.09
C TRP A 398 1.45 14.12 22.52
N PRO A 399 0.46 13.99 23.40
CA PRO A 399 -0.42 15.09 23.83
C PRO A 399 0.32 16.32 24.36
N GLU A 400 1.36 16.15 25.18
CA GLU A 400 2.13 17.26 25.74
C GLU A 400 2.90 18.04 24.66
N ALA A 401 3.36 17.36 23.60
CA ALA A 401 3.94 18.02 22.44
C ALA A 401 2.85 18.73 21.60
N ALA A 402 1.67 18.13 21.46
CA ALA A 402 0.53 18.74 20.76
C ALA A 402 0.07 20.03 21.45
N ASP A 403 -0.04 20.04 22.78
CA ASP A 403 -0.41 21.23 23.57
C ASP A 403 0.59 22.38 23.34
N ARG A 404 1.88 22.04 23.30
CA ARG A 404 2.94 23.02 23.10
C ARG A 404 3.02 23.53 21.67
N TRP A 405 2.98 22.62 20.70
CA TRP A 405 3.12 22.98 19.29
C TRP A 405 1.84 23.56 18.73
N GLY A 406 0.71 23.37 19.40
CA GLY A 406 -0.63 23.73 18.96
C GLY A 406 -1.09 22.90 17.76
N PRO A 407 -2.27 23.21 17.21
CA PRO A 407 -2.95 22.28 16.33
C PRO A 407 -2.24 22.12 14.97
N ALA A 408 -2.36 20.93 14.38
CA ALA A 408 -1.94 20.63 13.03
C ALA A 408 -2.71 21.48 12.01
N TYR A 409 -4.01 21.62 12.25
CA TYR A 409 -4.95 22.34 11.40
C TYR A 409 -5.20 23.78 11.91
N PRO A 410 -5.49 24.73 11.00
CA PRO A 410 -5.60 24.58 9.54
C PRO A 410 -4.25 24.43 8.83
N ILE A 411 -4.24 23.68 7.72
CA ILE A 411 -3.07 23.54 6.84
C ILE A 411 -2.91 24.82 6.02
N ALA A 412 -1.72 25.42 6.05
CA ALA A 412 -1.38 26.54 5.17
C ALA A 412 -1.10 26.01 3.75
N THR A 413 -2.12 26.00 2.90
CA THR A 413 -2.02 25.42 1.55
C THR A 413 -1.27 26.27 0.53
N GLY A 414 -0.88 27.49 0.91
CA GLY A 414 -0.30 28.49 0.01
C GLY A 414 -1.24 29.00 -1.07
N ARG A 415 -2.52 28.58 -1.06
CA ARG A 415 -3.53 28.96 -2.07
C ARG A 415 -4.40 30.09 -1.58
N SER A 416 -4.64 31.07 -2.45
CA SER A 416 -5.58 32.17 -2.22
C SER A 416 -7.03 31.71 -2.43
N LEU A 417 -8.00 32.48 -1.92
CA LEU A 417 -9.41 32.27 -2.27
C LEU A 417 -9.68 32.37 -3.78
N GLN A 418 -8.88 33.17 -4.50
CA GLN A 418 -9.02 33.27 -5.95
C GLN A 418 -8.60 31.96 -6.63
N ASP A 419 -7.53 31.32 -6.17
CA ASP A 419 -7.08 30.04 -6.71
C ASP A 419 -8.19 28.97 -6.60
N TYR A 420 -8.91 28.94 -5.48
CA TYR A 420 -10.05 28.03 -5.32
C TYR A 420 -11.22 28.38 -6.24
N ARG A 421 -11.48 29.68 -6.47
CA ARG A 421 -12.52 30.11 -7.43
C ARG A 421 -12.15 29.70 -8.85
N ASP A 422 -10.89 29.81 -9.23
CA ASP A 422 -10.42 29.44 -10.57
C ASP A 422 -10.50 27.92 -10.79
N LEU A 423 -10.16 27.13 -9.77
CA LEU A 423 -10.37 25.68 -9.78
C LEU A 423 -11.85 25.32 -9.88
N ALA A 424 -12.71 25.96 -9.09
CA ALA A 424 -14.15 25.74 -9.16
C ALA A 424 -14.73 26.12 -10.53
N ALA A 425 -14.28 27.24 -11.11
CA ALA A 425 -14.67 27.67 -12.44
C ALA A 425 -14.31 26.62 -13.50
N THR A 426 -13.11 26.04 -13.40
CA THR A 426 -12.55 25.09 -14.36
C THR A 426 -13.19 23.70 -14.27
N TYR A 427 -13.48 23.22 -13.05
CA TYR A 427 -13.83 21.80 -12.85
C TYR A 427 -15.23 21.57 -12.27
N LEU A 428 -15.88 22.57 -11.67
CA LEU A 428 -17.19 22.41 -11.04
C LEU A 428 -18.31 23.12 -11.80
N THR A 429 -17.99 24.20 -12.52
CA THR A 429 -18.99 24.97 -13.29
C THR A 429 -18.82 24.89 -14.80
N ALA A 430 -17.65 24.46 -15.29
CA ALA A 430 -17.42 24.27 -16.71
C ALA A 430 -18.24 23.08 -17.26
N PRO A 431 -18.51 23.03 -18.59
CA PRO A 431 -19.08 21.84 -19.20
C PRO A 431 -18.24 20.59 -18.92
N ASP A 432 -18.89 19.43 -18.74
CA ASP A 432 -18.24 18.15 -18.38
C ASP A 432 -17.05 17.79 -19.28
N SER A 433 -17.14 18.09 -20.59
CA SER A 433 -16.06 17.85 -21.55
C SER A 433 -14.78 18.64 -21.27
N GLN A 434 -14.87 19.78 -20.58
CA GLN A 434 -13.74 20.59 -20.15
C GLN A 434 -13.31 20.24 -18.72
N ALA A 435 -14.28 19.90 -17.87
CA ALA A 435 -14.06 19.55 -16.48
C ALA A 435 -13.36 18.19 -16.29
N ARG A 436 -13.38 17.31 -17.31
CA ARG A 436 -12.74 15.98 -17.28
C ARG A 436 -11.63 15.85 -18.33
N PRO A 437 -10.44 16.42 -18.09
CA PRO A 437 -9.33 16.36 -19.06
C PRO A 437 -8.89 14.92 -19.35
N HIS A 438 -8.49 14.67 -20.59
CA HIS A 438 -7.92 13.38 -20.99
C HIS A 438 -6.40 13.47 -21.15
N VAL A 439 -5.68 12.46 -20.65
CA VAL A 439 -4.24 12.30 -20.87
C VAL A 439 -3.93 10.94 -21.49
N VAL A 440 -2.86 10.89 -22.27
CA VAL A 440 -2.26 9.64 -22.76
C VAL A 440 -0.92 9.47 -22.07
N LEU A 441 -0.77 8.36 -21.36
CA LEU A 441 0.51 7.91 -20.83
C LEU A 441 1.16 6.99 -21.85
N GLU A 442 2.30 7.42 -22.38
CA GLU A 442 3.11 6.64 -23.30
C GLU A 442 4.20 5.91 -22.52
N THR A 443 4.29 4.60 -22.66
CA THR A 443 5.40 3.83 -22.10
C THR A 443 6.49 3.62 -23.16
N VAL A 444 7.70 3.31 -22.73
CA VAL A 444 8.77 2.95 -23.68
C VAL A 444 8.47 1.63 -24.39
N SER A 445 7.90 0.63 -23.70
CA SER A 445 7.84 -0.76 -24.16
C SER A 445 6.49 -1.48 -24.00
N ARG A 446 5.46 -0.86 -23.40
CA ARG A 446 4.18 -1.52 -23.08
C ARG A 446 2.99 -1.04 -23.91
N GLY A 447 3.15 0.07 -24.62
CA GLY A 447 2.09 0.77 -25.35
C GLY A 447 1.55 1.98 -24.58
N ASN A 448 0.40 2.48 -25.02
CA ASN A 448 -0.23 3.66 -24.46
C ASN A 448 -1.36 3.28 -23.50
N ILE A 449 -1.59 4.15 -22.52
CA ILE A 449 -2.68 4.05 -21.55
C ILE A 449 -3.47 5.37 -21.62
N ASP A 450 -4.74 5.29 -21.97
CA ASP A 450 -5.63 6.46 -22.03
C ASP A 450 -6.30 6.65 -20.68
N VAL A 451 -6.26 7.87 -20.15
CA VAL A 451 -6.80 8.22 -18.85
C VAL A 451 -7.75 9.41 -18.97
N GLU A 452 -8.91 9.29 -18.35
CA GLU A 452 -9.81 10.41 -18.05
C GLU A 452 -9.54 10.88 -16.61
N LEU A 453 -9.29 12.18 -16.42
CA LEU A 453 -9.11 12.79 -15.12
C LEU A 453 -10.45 13.27 -14.56
N LEU A 454 -10.63 13.05 -13.25
CA LEU A 454 -11.89 13.29 -12.53
C LEU A 454 -11.85 14.67 -11.86
N GLY A 455 -11.80 15.71 -12.68
CA GLY A 455 -11.71 17.10 -12.22
C GLY A 455 -12.85 17.51 -11.28
N PRO A 456 -14.13 17.14 -11.52
CA PRO A 456 -15.21 17.47 -10.60
C PRO A 456 -15.07 16.81 -9.22
N GLU A 457 -14.48 15.61 -9.17
CA GLU A 457 -14.32 14.84 -7.94
C GLU A 457 -13.03 15.19 -7.17
N ALA A 458 -11.98 15.64 -7.86
CA ALA A 458 -10.69 15.96 -7.27
C ALA A 458 -9.99 17.15 -7.99
N PRO A 459 -10.58 18.36 -7.96
CA PRO A 459 -10.11 19.50 -8.75
C PRO A 459 -8.68 19.94 -8.43
N ILE A 460 -8.29 19.96 -7.15
CA ILE A 460 -6.93 20.35 -6.73
C ILE A 460 -5.91 19.32 -7.21
N THR A 461 -6.26 18.04 -7.09
CA THR A 461 -5.42 16.91 -7.47
C THR A 461 -5.21 16.86 -8.97
N VAL A 462 -6.27 17.01 -9.76
CA VAL A 462 -6.20 17.04 -11.23
C VAL A 462 -5.38 18.24 -11.71
N ALA A 463 -5.62 19.44 -11.16
CA ALA A 463 -4.83 20.62 -11.51
C ALA A 463 -3.33 20.44 -11.18
N ASN A 464 -3.01 19.88 -10.02
CA ASN A 464 -1.64 19.61 -9.63
C ASN A 464 -0.97 18.56 -10.53
N PHE A 465 -1.67 17.47 -10.84
CA PHE A 465 -1.17 16.44 -11.75
C PHE A 465 -0.89 17.01 -13.14
N LEU A 466 -1.81 17.78 -13.71
CA LEU A 466 -1.63 18.43 -15.01
C LEU A 466 -0.48 19.43 -15.01
N ARG A 467 -0.30 20.21 -13.94
CA ARG A 467 0.86 21.08 -13.78
C ARG A 467 2.18 20.30 -13.83
N LEU A 468 2.25 19.14 -13.18
CA LEU A 468 3.44 18.27 -13.21
C LEU A 468 3.65 17.65 -14.61
N VAL A 469 2.57 17.27 -15.30
CA VAL A 469 2.62 16.83 -16.70
C VAL A 469 3.16 17.93 -17.61
N ASP A 470 2.68 19.16 -17.49
CA ASP A 470 3.14 20.31 -18.29
C ASP A 470 4.63 20.63 -18.04
N GLN A 471 5.10 20.41 -16.81
CA GLN A 471 6.51 20.53 -16.43
C GLN A 471 7.37 19.34 -16.90
N ARG A 472 6.78 18.35 -17.58
CA ARG A 472 7.43 17.09 -17.98
C ARG A 472 8.05 16.33 -16.80
N PHE A 473 7.46 16.48 -15.62
CA PHE A 473 7.98 15.89 -14.38
C PHE A 473 8.08 14.37 -14.45
N PHE A 474 7.13 13.71 -15.13
CA PHE A 474 7.06 12.25 -15.27
C PHE A 474 7.83 11.71 -16.49
N ASP A 475 8.38 12.57 -17.35
CA ASP A 475 9.06 12.14 -18.57
C ASP A 475 10.37 11.40 -18.22
N GLY A 476 10.47 10.14 -18.62
CA GLY A 476 11.63 9.28 -18.30
C GLY A 476 11.59 8.68 -16.89
N ASP A 477 10.54 8.97 -16.11
CA ASP A 477 10.34 8.37 -14.80
C ASP A 477 10.07 6.87 -14.92
N ARG A 478 10.25 6.16 -13.82
CA ARG A 478 10.14 4.70 -13.76
C ARG A 478 9.11 4.31 -12.73
N TRP A 479 8.26 3.37 -13.12
CA TRP A 479 7.40 2.62 -12.19
C TRP A 479 8.25 1.96 -11.10
N HIS A 480 8.45 2.68 -10.01
CA HIS A 480 9.37 2.32 -8.93
C HIS A 480 8.76 1.23 -8.04
N ARG A 481 7.42 1.15 -8.01
CA ARG A 481 6.70 0.13 -7.26
C ARG A 481 5.58 -0.47 -8.10
N VAL A 482 5.62 -1.80 -8.26
CA VAL A 482 4.58 -2.59 -8.91
C VAL A 482 4.28 -3.79 -8.04
N VAL A 483 3.04 -3.92 -7.58
CA VAL A 483 2.57 -5.06 -6.80
C VAL A 483 1.56 -5.83 -7.64
N PRO A 484 1.89 -7.06 -8.10
CA PRO A 484 1.00 -7.87 -8.93
C PRO A 484 -0.40 -8.01 -8.33
N ASN A 485 -1.42 -7.75 -9.15
CA ASN A 485 -2.84 -7.76 -8.75
C ASN A 485 -3.17 -6.82 -7.56
N PHE A 486 -2.48 -5.68 -7.48
CA PHE A 486 -2.81 -4.60 -6.54
C PHE A 486 -2.69 -3.23 -7.21
N VAL A 487 -1.49 -2.68 -7.33
CA VAL A 487 -1.25 -1.34 -7.91
C VAL A 487 0.08 -1.27 -8.66
N VAL A 488 0.15 -0.36 -9.63
CA VAL A 488 1.39 0.21 -10.18
C VAL A 488 1.50 1.65 -9.70
N GLN A 489 2.68 2.08 -9.27
CA GLN A 489 2.90 3.38 -8.65
C GLN A 489 4.13 4.07 -9.23
N ASP A 490 3.98 5.37 -9.50
CA ASP A 490 5.05 6.25 -10.00
C ASP A 490 4.97 7.67 -9.42
N GLY A 491 5.81 8.59 -9.89
CA GLY A 491 5.84 10.00 -9.50
C GLY A 491 6.81 10.29 -8.36
N ASP A 492 7.75 9.39 -8.12
CA ASP A 492 8.85 9.57 -7.19
C ASP A 492 10.14 9.91 -7.96
N PRO A 493 10.63 11.17 -7.88
CA PRO A 493 11.84 11.59 -8.61
C PRO A 493 13.11 10.83 -8.19
N ARG A 494 13.11 10.15 -7.05
CA ARG A 494 14.23 9.31 -6.60
C ARG A 494 14.09 7.87 -7.08
N GLY A 495 12.86 7.39 -7.27
CA GLY A 495 12.49 6.03 -7.62
C GLY A 495 12.73 5.00 -6.51
N ASP A 496 12.83 5.42 -5.25
CA ASP A 496 13.06 4.57 -4.06
C ASP A 496 11.92 4.61 -3.02
N GLY A 497 10.86 5.38 -3.29
CA GLY A 497 9.70 5.62 -2.44
C GLY A 497 9.76 6.93 -1.62
N PHE A 498 10.93 7.58 -1.51
CA PHE A 498 11.13 8.70 -0.58
C PHE A 498 11.06 10.09 -1.23
N GLY A 499 10.83 10.23 -2.54
CA GLY A 499 10.92 11.53 -3.21
C GLY A 499 9.60 12.27 -3.38
N SER A 500 9.72 13.60 -3.38
CA SER A 500 8.66 14.57 -3.67
C SER A 500 9.30 15.87 -4.21
N PRO A 501 8.65 16.62 -5.12
CA PRO A 501 9.10 17.94 -5.56
C PRO A 501 8.91 19.04 -4.49
N GLY A 502 8.41 18.69 -3.30
CA GLY A 502 8.15 19.60 -2.19
C GLY A 502 6.71 20.11 -2.15
N GLY A 503 6.27 20.50 -0.95
CA GLY A 503 4.89 20.89 -0.65
C GLY A 503 3.93 19.69 -0.55
N THR A 504 2.66 19.97 -0.23
CA THR A 504 1.57 18.98 -0.22
C THR A 504 0.27 19.56 -0.78
N ILE A 505 -0.64 18.69 -1.20
CA ILE A 505 -2.03 19.00 -1.51
C ILE A 505 -2.95 18.24 -0.56
N ARG A 506 -4.09 18.86 -0.24
CA ARG A 506 -5.10 18.25 0.62
C ARG A 506 -5.78 17.08 -0.07
N ASP A 507 -6.26 16.14 0.73
CA ASP A 507 -7.02 15.02 0.21
C ASP A 507 -8.42 15.48 -0.23
N GLU A 508 -8.86 14.98 -1.38
CA GLU A 508 -10.20 15.22 -1.94
C GLU A 508 -10.94 13.89 -1.90
N ILE A 509 -11.19 13.41 -0.68
CA ILE A 509 -11.89 12.15 -0.44
C ILE A 509 -13.29 12.23 -1.04
N ASN A 510 -13.57 11.34 -1.99
CA ASN A 510 -14.78 11.37 -2.80
C ASN A 510 -15.47 9.99 -2.88
N PRO A 511 -16.73 9.92 -3.35
CA PRO A 511 -17.50 8.67 -3.40
C PRO A 511 -17.07 7.67 -4.49
N VAL A 512 -16.10 8.03 -5.35
CA VAL A 512 -15.65 7.15 -6.42
C VAL A 512 -14.89 5.98 -5.80
N ARG A 513 -15.27 4.77 -6.19
CA ARG A 513 -14.72 3.52 -5.66
C ARG A 513 -13.47 3.13 -6.43
N TYR A 514 -12.51 2.50 -5.75
CA TYR A 514 -11.33 1.91 -6.36
C TYR A 514 -11.68 0.61 -7.11
N ASP A 515 -12.49 0.70 -8.16
CA ASP A 515 -12.67 -0.35 -9.16
C ASP A 515 -11.40 -0.53 -10.00
N LYS A 516 -11.32 -1.57 -10.84
CA LYS A 516 -10.14 -1.80 -11.68
C LYS A 516 -9.78 -0.58 -12.54
N ALA A 517 -8.49 -0.26 -12.60
CA ALA A 517 -7.91 0.80 -13.43
C ALA A 517 -8.33 2.24 -13.07
N VAL A 518 -8.50 2.49 -11.78
CA VAL A 518 -8.70 3.80 -11.15
C VAL A 518 -7.37 4.34 -10.61
N LEU A 519 -7.18 5.66 -10.78
CA LEU A 519 -6.02 6.40 -10.29
C LEU A 519 -6.26 6.92 -8.88
N GLY A 520 -5.26 6.75 -8.01
CA GLY A 520 -5.26 7.28 -6.66
C GLY A 520 -3.99 8.08 -6.36
N MET A 521 -4.12 9.13 -5.54
CA MET A 521 -2.97 9.90 -5.04
C MET A 521 -2.27 9.08 -3.95
N ALA A 522 -0.95 8.90 -4.04
CA ALA A 522 -0.18 8.24 -2.99
C ALA A 522 0.09 9.22 -1.84
N LEU A 523 0.04 8.72 -0.62
CA LEU A 523 0.07 9.51 0.61
C LEU A 523 1.07 8.90 1.60
N SER A 524 1.80 9.74 2.31
CA SER A 524 2.60 9.40 3.51
C SER A 524 1.83 9.68 4.81
N GLY A 525 0.53 9.92 4.69
CA GLY A 525 -0.40 10.33 5.75
C GLY A 525 -1.51 11.21 5.17
N PRO A 526 -2.63 11.46 5.87
CA PRO A 526 -3.69 12.23 5.24
C PRO A 526 -3.26 13.69 4.98
N ASP A 527 -3.77 14.24 3.88
CA ASP A 527 -3.43 15.52 3.27
C ASP A 527 -1.98 15.65 2.74
N THR A 528 -1.27 14.55 2.48
CA THR A 528 0.16 14.58 2.06
C THR A 528 0.41 14.40 0.57
N GLY A 529 -0.63 14.38 -0.26
CA GLY A 529 -0.48 14.13 -1.70
C GLY A 529 0.45 15.15 -2.36
N MET A 530 1.20 14.75 -3.39
CA MET A 530 1.97 15.70 -4.19
C MET A 530 2.25 15.18 -5.60
N SER A 531 3.26 14.34 -5.78
CA SER A 531 3.68 13.87 -7.11
C SER A 531 3.51 12.38 -7.30
N GLN A 532 3.49 11.60 -6.23
CA GLN A 532 3.37 10.15 -6.31
C GLN A 532 1.90 9.73 -6.49
N TRP A 533 1.62 8.84 -7.42
CA TRP A 533 0.28 8.35 -7.72
C TRP A 533 0.32 6.88 -8.14
N PHE A 534 -0.82 6.22 -8.10
CA PHE A 534 -0.94 4.82 -8.47
C PHE A 534 -2.15 4.54 -9.35
N ILE A 535 -2.11 3.44 -10.10
CA ILE A 535 -3.25 2.83 -10.80
C ILE A 535 -3.48 1.45 -10.21
N ASN A 536 -4.70 1.13 -9.82
CA ASN A 536 -5.02 -0.22 -9.36
C ASN A 536 -5.21 -1.22 -10.52
N LEU A 537 -4.75 -2.45 -10.31
CA LEU A 537 -4.82 -3.54 -11.30
C LEU A 537 -6.06 -4.42 -11.14
N SER A 538 -6.73 -4.30 -9.99
CA SER A 538 -7.99 -4.95 -9.63
C SER A 538 -8.73 -4.11 -8.60
N PRO A 539 -10.03 -4.35 -8.33
CA PRO A 539 -10.77 -3.59 -7.33
C PRO A 539 -10.11 -3.63 -5.93
N GLN A 540 -9.97 -2.46 -5.29
CA GLN A 540 -9.34 -2.30 -3.97
C GLN A 540 -10.24 -1.55 -2.96
N PRO A 541 -11.36 -2.15 -2.50
CA PRO A 541 -12.29 -1.51 -1.56
C PRO A 541 -11.67 -1.00 -0.25
N HIS A 542 -10.51 -1.54 0.16
CA HIS A 542 -9.81 -1.09 1.36
C HIS A 542 -9.13 0.28 1.20
N LEU A 543 -9.00 0.79 -0.03
CA LEU A 543 -8.51 2.14 -0.31
C LEU A 543 -9.65 3.19 -0.32
N ASP A 544 -10.91 2.74 -0.37
CA ASP A 544 -12.08 3.61 -0.49
C ASP A 544 -12.23 4.53 0.72
N GLY A 545 -12.35 5.83 0.41
CA GLY A 545 -12.45 6.88 1.41
C GLY A 545 -11.22 7.03 2.31
N THR A 546 -10.06 6.60 1.82
CA THR A 546 -8.73 6.82 2.44
C THR A 546 -7.80 7.55 1.49
N TYR A 547 -7.91 7.33 0.18
CA TYR A 547 -7.07 7.96 -0.84
C TYR A 547 -7.93 8.71 -1.87
N THR A 548 -7.48 9.88 -2.30
CA THR A 548 -8.13 10.67 -3.35
C THR A 548 -8.14 9.93 -4.68
N VAL A 549 -9.33 9.62 -5.20
CA VAL A 549 -9.51 9.13 -6.58
C VAL A 549 -9.56 10.33 -7.51
N PHE A 550 -8.68 10.39 -8.51
CA PHE A 550 -8.57 11.56 -9.41
C PHE A 550 -8.54 11.22 -10.91
N GLY A 551 -8.68 9.94 -11.28
CA GLY A 551 -8.67 9.52 -12.67
C GLY A 551 -9.13 8.09 -12.87
N ARG A 552 -9.43 7.73 -14.11
CA ARG A 552 -9.72 6.36 -14.53
C ARG A 552 -9.12 6.08 -15.90
N VAL A 553 -8.62 4.86 -16.09
CA VAL A 553 -8.14 4.39 -17.38
C VAL A 553 -9.34 4.07 -18.26
N THR A 554 -9.38 4.66 -19.44
CA THR A 554 -10.43 4.48 -20.45
C THR A 554 -9.97 3.63 -21.65
N GLY A 555 -8.66 3.35 -21.75
CA GLY A 555 -8.06 2.60 -22.85
C GLY A 555 -6.65 2.11 -22.52
N GLY A 556 -6.17 1.08 -23.23
CA GLY A 556 -4.83 0.53 -22.99
C GLY A 556 -4.71 -0.41 -21.78
N TYR A 557 -5.79 -1.06 -21.34
CA TYR A 557 -5.76 -1.98 -20.18
C TYR A 557 -4.72 -3.10 -20.29
N GLY A 558 -4.48 -3.64 -21.48
CA GLY A 558 -3.45 -4.65 -21.69
C GLY A 558 -2.02 -4.09 -21.50
N ALA A 559 -1.79 -2.82 -21.84
CA ALA A 559 -0.52 -2.15 -21.55
C ALA A 559 -0.33 -1.99 -20.04
N LEU A 560 -1.37 -1.50 -19.34
CA LEU A 560 -1.39 -1.37 -17.87
C LEU A 560 -1.07 -2.69 -17.16
N GLN A 561 -1.74 -3.79 -17.54
CA GLN A 561 -1.56 -5.10 -16.90
C GLN A 561 -0.13 -5.64 -17.03
N ARG A 562 0.58 -5.28 -18.10
CA ARG A 562 1.95 -5.71 -18.38
C ARG A 562 3.04 -4.80 -17.79
N ILE A 563 2.67 -3.66 -17.20
CA ILE A 563 3.64 -2.81 -16.49
C ILE A 563 4.31 -3.64 -15.40
N SER A 564 5.64 -3.59 -15.36
CA SER A 564 6.51 -4.21 -14.37
C SER A 564 7.43 -3.18 -13.76
N GLN A 565 7.92 -3.44 -12.54
CA GLN A 565 8.85 -2.54 -11.86
C GLN A 565 10.08 -2.23 -12.74
N GLY A 566 10.37 -0.94 -12.89
CA GLY A 566 11.48 -0.42 -13.69
C GLY A 566 11.15 -0.14 -15.17
N ASP A 567 9.95 -0.49 -15.64
CA ASP A 567 9.43 0.04 -16.91
C ASP A 567 9.39 1.58 -16.87
N VAL A 568 9.51 2.21 -18.03
CA VAL A 568 9.75 3.66 -18.15
C VAL A 568 8.53 4.34 -18.76
N ILE A 569 8.09 5.42 -18.12
CA ILE A 569 7.18 6.41 -18.71
C ILE A 569 7.99 7.19 -19.73
N ARG A 570 7.60 7.09 -21.00
CA ARG A 570 8.20 7.90 -22.06
C ARG A 570 7.78 9.35 -21.88
N THR A 571 6.48 9.57 -21.74
CA THR A 571 5.87 10.88 -21.52
C THR A 571 4.40 10.74 -21.15
N ILE A 572 3.83 11.78 -20.53
CA ILE A 572 2.38 11.92 -20.33
C ILE A 572 1.94 13.19 -21.05
N ARG A 573 0.85 13.14 -21.81
CA ARG A 573 0.40 14.30 -22.61
C ARG A 573 -1.09 14.51 -22.50
N VAL A 574 -1.50 15.77 -22.37
CA VAL A 574 -2.91 16.16 -22.47
C VAL A 574 -3.39 16.00 -23.90
N THR A 575 -4.56 15.39 -24.07
CA THR A 575 -5.23 15.24 -25.35
C THR A 575 -6.47 16.11 -25.40
N ARG A 576 -6.65 16.82 -26.51
CA ARG A 576 -7.91 17.50 -26.82
C ARG A 576 -8.78 16.45 -27.52
N ARG A 577 -9.81 15.95 -26.84
CA ARG A 577 -10.87 15.17 -27.49
C ARG A 577 -12.05 16.07 -27.79
#